data_AF-A0A484BGW5-F1
#
_entry.id   AF-A0A484BGW5-F1
#
_cell.length_a   1.000
_cell.length_b   1.000
_cell.length_c   1.000
_cell.angle_alpha   90.00
_cell.angle_beta   90.00
_cell.angle_gamma   90.00
#
_symmetry.space_group_name_H-M   'P 1'
#
loop_
_entity.id
_entity.type
_entity.pdbx_description
1 polymer ?
#
loop_
_entity_poly.entity_id
_entity_poly.type
_entity_poly.pdbx_seq_one_letter_code
_entity_poly.pdbx_strand_id
1 'polypeptide(L)'
;MLFMLSRQEFHVHQIRSEKQRLVKSINKSAPDDRKIEHLKLIREYQLLWAESTWCLKKQQKKLKKYLEVNPHLNGLELYQQAVNALKDMRIPTK
;
A
#
# COMPACT_ATOMS: atom_id res chain seq x y z
N MET A 1 11.96 -7.30 8.27
CA MET A 1 10.51 -7.00 8.29
C MET A 1 10.20 -5.58 7.83
N LEU A 2 10.94 -4.56 8.29
CA LEU A 2 10.75 -3.16 7.87
C LEU A 2 10.87 -2.94 6.36
N PHE A 3 11.91 -3.49 5.72
CA PHE A 3 12.07 -3.46 4.26
C PHE A 3 10.86 -4.01 3.49
N MET A 4 10.24 -5.10 3.98
CA MET A 4 9.07 -5.69 3.34
C MET A 4 7.85 -4.79 3.46
N LEU A 5 7.66 -4.13 4.61
CA LEU A 5 6.58 -3.17 4.83
C LEU A 5 6.72 -1.95 3.90
N SER A 6 7.92 -1.35 3.83
CA SER A 6 8.19 -0.21 2.94
C SER A 6 7.99 -0.57 1.47
N ARG A 7 8.43 -1.77 1.05
CA ARG A 7 8.18 -2.27 -0.30
C ARG A 7 6.68 -2.43 -0.59
N GLN A 8 5.91 -2.90 0.38
CA GLN A 8 4.48 -3.12 0.21
C GLN A 8 3.69 -1.81 0.18
N GLU A 9 4.10 -0.80 0.95
CA GLU A 9 3.59 0.57 0.84
C GLU A 9 3.87 1.18 -0.53
N PHE A 10 5.09 1.03 -1.04
CA PHE A 10 5.44 1.45 -2.40
C PHE A 10 4.54 0.80 -3.45
N HIS A 11 4.29 -0.51 -3.36
CA HIS A 11 3.40 -1.21 -4.29
C HIS A 11 1.97 -0.69 -4.25
N VAL A 12 1.42 -0.42 -3.06
CA VAL A 12 0.09 0.21 -2.91
C VAL A 12 0.03 1.57 -3.60
N HIS A 13 1.10 2.37 -3.48
CA HIS A 13 1.20 3.66 -4.15
C HIS A 13 1.28 3.53 -5.69
N GLN A 14 2.07 2.57 -6.20
CA GLN A 14 2.18 2.29 -7.63
C GLN A 14 0.83 1.88 -8.22
N ILE A 15 0.13 0.94 -7.58
CA ILE A 15 -1.21 0.48 -8.00
C ILE A 15 -2.18 1.66 -8.10
N ARG A 16 -2.18 2.55 -7.09
CA ARG A 16 -3.05 3.73 -7.08
C ARG A 16 -2.72 4.68 -8.23
N SER A 17 -1.44 4.93 -8.48
CA SER A 17 -0.96 5.83 -9.53
C SER A 17 -1.32 5.31 -10.92
N GLU A 18 -1.14 4.01 -11.16
CA GLU A 18 -1.50 3.36 -12.43
C GLU A 18 -3.00 3.39 -12.69
N LYS A 19 -3.83 3.12 -11.67
CA LYS A 19 -5.28 3.31 -11.76
C LYS A 19 -5.64 4.75 -12.17
N GLN A 20 -5.03 5.76 -11.55
CA GLN A 20 -5.30 7.17 -11.90
C GLN A 20 -4.85 7.50 -13.33
N ARG A 21 -3.74 6.93 -13.79
CA ARG A 21 -3.28 7.06 -15.19
C ARG A 21 -4.31 6.53 -16.17
N LEU A 22 -4.86 5.34 -15.90
CA LEU A 22 -5.89 4.72 -16.75
C LEU A 22 -7.18 5.54 -16.78
N VAL A 23 -7.65 6.03 -15.63
CA VAL A 23 -8.83 6.92 -15.56
C VAL A 23 -8.62 8.17 -16.39
N LYS A 24 -7.44 8.81 -16.29
CA LYS A 24 -7.09 9.97 -17.13
C LYS A 24 -7.07 9.61 -18.62
N SER A 25 -6.57 8.41 -18.98
CA SER A 25 -6.55 7.96 -20.37
C SER A 25 -7.95 7.75 -20.95
N ILE A 26 -8.90 7.26 -20.16
CA ILE A 26 -10.30 7.11 -20.57
C ILE A 26 -10.92 8.49 -20.86
N ASN A 27 -10.69 9.45 -19.96
CA ASN A 27 -11.23 10.81 -20.07
C ASN A 27 -10.62 11.62 -21.23
N LYS A 28 -9.40 11.28 -21.67
CA LYS A 28 -8.66 11.96 -22.76
C LYS A 28 -8.93 11.37 -24.16
N SER A 29 -10.10 10.75 -24.36
CA SER A 29 -10.56 10.31 -25.70
C SER A 29 -9.83 9.09 -26.28
N ALA A 30 -9.52 8.09 -25.46
CA ALA A 30 -9.06 6.80 -26.01
C ALA A 30 -10.12 6.19 -26.96
N PRO A 31 -9.72 5.42 -28.00
CA PRO A 31 -10.66 4.61 -28.78
C PRO A 31 -11.49 3.69 -27.88
N ASP A 32 -12.73 3.39 -28.27
CA ASP A 32 -13.67 2.66 -27.39
C ASP A 32 -13.16 1.27 -26.98
N ASP A 33 -12.48 0.55 -27.85
CA ASP A 33 -11.84 -0.73 -27.51
C ASP A 33 -10.79 -0.58 -26.40
N ARG A 34 -9.97 0.48 -26.46
CA ARG A 34 -8.97 0.79 -25.42
C ARG A 34 -9.62 1.29 -24.14
N LYS A 35 -10.77 1.96 -24.21
CA LYS A 35 -11.54 2.32 -23.00
C LYS A 35 -12.03 1.07 -22.27
N ILE A 36 -12.55 0.07 -22.99
CA ILE A 36 -13.00 -1.19 -22.41
C ILE A 36 -11.83 -1.92 -21.74
N GLU A 37 -10.68 -1.99 -22.40
CA GLU A 37 -9.46 -2.57 -21.83
C GLU A 37 -9.02 -1.83 -20.56
N HIS A 38 -8.96 -0.50 -20.60
CA HIS A 38 -8.62 0.30 -19.43
C HIS A 38 -9.62 0.12 -18.26
N LEU A 39 -10.91 -0.05 -18.53
CA LEU A 39 -11.91 -0.33 -17.50
C LEU A 39 -11.68 -1.70 -16.82
N LYS A 40 -11.32 -2.73 -17.60
CA LYS A 40 -10.94 -4.05 -17.04
C LYS A 40 -9.71 -3.92 -16.14
N LEU A 41 -8.66 -3.24 -16.62
CA LEU A 41 -7.44 -3.01 -15.84
C LEU A 41 -7.70 -2.19 -14.57
N ILE A 42 -8.57 -1.17 -14.62
CA ILE A 42 -8.96 -0.40 -13.42
C ILE A 42 -9.59 -1.30 -12.36
N ARG A 43 -10.46 -2.25 -12.77
CA ARG A 43 -11.08 -3.21 -11.84
C ARG A 43 -10.04 -4.14 -11.22
N GLU A 44 -9.08 -4.63 -12.01
CA GLU A 44 -7.97 -5.45 -11.50
C GLU A 44 -7.10 -4.68 -10.51
N TYR A 45 -6.75 -3.43 -10.82
CA TYR A 45 -6.01 -2.58 -9.90
C TYR A 45 -6.80 -2.27 -8.61
N GLN A 46 -8.13 -2.16 -8.67
CA GLN A 46 -8.95 -2.02 -7.46
C GLN A 46 -8.88 -3.25 -6.56
N LEU A 47 -8.97 -4.44 -7.14
CA LEU A 47 -8.84 -5.70 -6.39
C LEU A 47 -7.44 -5.83 -5.78
N LEU A 48 -6.40 -5.61 -6.59
CA LEU A 48 -5.01 -5.69 -6.15
C LEU A 48 -4.69 -4.65 -5.07
N TRP A 49 -5.27 -3.45 -5.16
CA TRP A 49 -5.16 -2.42 -4.14
C TRP A 49 -5.80 -2.86 -2.81
N ALA A 50 -6.99 -3.45 -2.87
CA ALA A 50 -7.69 -3.92 -1.68
C ALA A 50 -6.90 -5.03 -0.97
N GLU A 51 -6.40 -6.02 -1.72
CA GLU A 51 -5.60 -7.12 -1.19
C GLU A 51 -4.26 -6.63 -0.61
N SER A 52 -3.54 -5.77 -1.36
CA SER A 52 -2.25 -5.23 -0.92
C SER A 52 -2.40 -4.37 0.34
N THR A 53 -3.47 -3.57 0.42
CA THR A 53 -3.78 -2.76 1.59
C THR A 53 -4.16 -3.62 2.79
N TRP A 54 -4.94 -4.69 2.58
CA TRP A 54 -5.28 -5.64 3.64
C TRP A 54 -4.03 -6.32 4.22
N CYS A 55 -3.14 -6.78 3.34
CA CYS A 55 -1.89 -7.42 3.76
C CYS A 55 -0.98 -6.45 4.52
N LEU A 56 -0.85 -5.20 4.06
CA LEU A 56 -0.10 -4.15 4.75
C LEU A 56 -0.66 -3.91 6.16
N LYS A 57 -1.98 -3.75 6.31
CA LYS A 57 -2.64 -3.59 7.62
C LYS A 57 -2.36 -4.76 8.56
N LYS A 58 -2.42 -5.99 8.04
CA LYS A 58 -2.14 -7.20 8.81
C LYS A 58 -0.71 -7.22 9.33
N GLN A 59 0.26 -6.87 8.48
CA GLN A 59 1.67 -6.80 8.87
C GLN A 59 1.96 -5.68 9.86
N GLN A 60 1.36 -4.49 9.68
CA GLN A 60 1.45 -3.38 10.64
C GLN A 60 0.91 -3.77 12.01
N LYS A 61 -0.27 -4.40 12.06
CA LYS A 61 -0.86 -4.88 13.32
C LYS A 61 0.06 -5.91 14.00
N LYS A 62 0.66 -6.81 13.23
CA LYS A 62 1.62 -7.81 13.76
C LYS A 62 2.87 -7.14 14.33
N LEU A 63 3.43 -6.16 13.63
CA LEU A 63 4.60 -5.39 14.10
C LEU A 63 4.25 -4.61 15.38
N LYS A 64 3.14 -3.89 15.39
CA LYS A 64 2.68 -3.12 16.57
C LYS A 64 2.54 -4.02 17.80
N LYS A 65 1.84 -5.16 17.67
CA LYS A 65 1.69 -6.12 18.76
C LYS A 65 3.05 -6.68 19.23
N TYR A 66 3.97 -6.94 18.31
CA TYR A 66 5.30 -7.42 18.68
C TYR A 66 6.08 -6.39 19.51
N LEU A 67 6.03 -5.12 19.13
CA LEU A 67 6.70 -4.04 19.87
C LEU A 67 6.06 -3.85 21.27
N GLU A 68 4.73 -3.88 21.37
CA GLU A 68 3.99 -3.77 22.64
C GLU A 68 4.33 -4.89 23.63
N VAL A 69 4.56 -6.12 23.16
CA VAL A 69 4.91 -7.26 24.01
C VAL A 69 6.38 -7.26 24.43
N ASN A 70 7.24 -6.50 23.72
CA ASN A 70 8.69 -6.49 23.96
C ASN A 70 9.23 -5.07 24.29
N PRO A 71 8.71 -4.39 25.33
CA PRO A 71 9.12 -3.02 25.66
C PRO A 71 10.58 -2.92 26.11
N HIS A 72 11.16 -4.03 26.60
CA HIS A 72 12.57 -4.11 26.98
C HIS A 72 13.53 -3.88 25.81
N LEU A 73 13.05 -4.02 24.56
CA LEU A 73 13.83 -3.77 23.35
C LEU A 73 13.87 -2.28 22.95
N ASN A 74 13.22 -1.38 23.70
CA ASN A 74 13.08 0.05 23.34
C ASN A 74 14.42 0.80 23.17
N GLY A 75 15.48 0.34 23.84
CA GLY A 75 16.82 0.89 23.68
C GLY A 75 17.51 0.50 22.37
N LEU A 76 16.98 -0.48 21.63
CA LEU A 76 17.57 -0.92 20.37
C LEU A 76 17.16 0.02 19.24
N GLU A 77 18.14 0.42 18.44
CA GLU A 77 17.91 1.27 17.26
C GLU A 77 16.84 0.68 16.33
N LEU A 78 16.88 -0.63 16.08
CA LEU A 78 15.90 -1.34 15.26
C LEU A 78 14.47 -1.24 15.81
N TYR A 79 14.29 -1.19 17.13
CA TYR A 79 12.98 -1.00 17.75
C TYR A 79 12.47 0.41 17.47
N GLN A 80 13.31 1.42 17.64
CA GLN A 80 12.95 2.82 17.36
C GLN A 80 12.64 3.03 15.87
N GLN A 81 13.45 2.45 14.98
CA GLN A 81 13.18 2.45 13.53
C GLN A 81 11.82 1.82 13.21
N ALA A 82 11.46 0.71 13.88
CA ALA A 82 10.17 0.07 13.69
C ALA A 82 8.98 0.89 14.21
N VAL A 83 9.15 1.56 15.35
CA VAL A 83 8.16 2.49 15.88
C VAL A 83 7.96 3.68 14.94
N ASN A 84 9.04 4.25 14.41
CA ASN A 84 8.97 5.37 13.46
C ASN A 84 8.32 4.96 12.15
N ALA A 85 8.69 3.80 11.59
CA ALA A 85 8.06 3.26 10.39
C ALA A 85 6.54 3.06 10.54
N LEU A 86 6.06 2.66 11.73
CA LEU A 86 4.62 2.57 12.00
C LEU A 86 3.92 3.94 12.06
N LYS A 87 4.62 5.00 12.47
CA LYS A 87 4.07 6.37 12.51
C LYS A 87 3.99 6.98 11.11
N ASP A 88 5.00 6.73 10.29
CA ASP A 88 5.14 7.33 8.96
C ASP A 88 4.21 6.66 7.92
N MET A 89 3.86 5.39 8.13
CA MET A 89 2.94 4.67 7.24
C MET A 89 1.53 5.26 7.29
N ARG A 90 1.20 6.09 6.30
CA ARG A 90 -0.16 6.59 6.07
C ARG A 90 -0.84 5.70 5.05
N ILE A 91 -1.75 4.85 5.51
CA ILE A 91 -2.66 4.16 4.57
C ILE A 91 -3.60 5.23 4.00
N PRO A 92 -3.65 5.43 2.68
CA PRO A 92 -4.58 6.39 2.10
C PRO A 92 -6.02 5.93 2.38
N THR A 93 -6.72 6.68 3.23
CA THR A 93 -8.15 6.48 3.48
C THR A 93 -8.96 7.19 2.40
N LYS A 94 -9.51 6.37 1.49
CA LYS A 94 -10.47 6.69 0.42
C LYS A 94 -9.96 7.64 -0.68
#